data_AF-A0A096AZV0-F1
#
_entry.id   AF-A0A096AZV0-F1
#
_cell.length_a   1.000
_cell.length_b   1.000
_cell.length_c   1.000
_cell.angle_alpha   90.00
_cell.angle_beta   90.00
_cell.angle_gamma   90.00
#
_symmetry.space_group_name_H-M   'P 1'
#
loop_
_entity.id
_entity.type
_entity.pdbx_description
1 polymer ?
#
loop_
_entity_poly.entity_id
_entity_poly.type
_entity_poly.pdbx_seq_one_letter_code
_entity_poly.pdbx_strand_id
1 'polypeptide(L)'
;MAGRDADACKVSVQGGEGTTLQVAAGAVYVRGRAAIFDGTETVTVSEDCKIVCRMNKGADVRAFQLLAITGELQDTEDVCDLQLATVHLEAISGGHKVVLTDTRMFLSYMGQPAYYPPDSDSLPYVLWLYTLGFPMDEEQRQMVEGNPSLMAIFNASLGAQRSSAVDFTAAEWTGDGSKTLTIPRTKHGRQTGRFAYTLRHKVSGQLKGGTWAVLCTSVTYDEASGNILLTCEDAYDGQICFSA
;
A
#
# COMPACT_ATOMS: atom_id res chain seq x y z
N MET A 1 18.84 -4.88 -3.22
CA MET A 1 18.60 -3.98 -4.38
C MET A 1 17.15 -4.12 -4.82
N ALA A 2 16.22 -3.45 -4.13
CA ALA A 2 14.86 -3.25 -4.63
C ALA A 2 14.84 -1.93 -5.43
N GLY A 3 14.18 -1.89 -6.59
CA GLY A 3 14.03 -0.65 -7.39
C GLY A 3 14.94 -0.48 -8.61
N ARG A 4 15.61 -1.53 -9.12
CA ARG A 4 16.33 -1.46 -10.41
C ARG A 4 15.50 -1.92 -11.62
N ASP A 5 14.42 -2.66 -11.40
CA ASP A 5 13.67 -3.32 -12.47
C ASP A 5 12.18 -2.95 -12.38
N ALA A 6 11.71 -2.16 -13.37
CA ALA A 6 10.29 -1.78 -13.49
C ALA A 6 9.40 -3.00 -13.80
N ASP A 7 9.99 -4.08 -14.31
CA ASP A 7 9.30 -5.32 -14.61
C ASP A 7 9.33 -6.30 -13.42
N ALA A 8 9.83 -5.92 -12.25
CA ALA A 8 9.80 -6.77 -11.06
C ALA A 8 8.38 -7.25 -10.72
N CYS A 9 8.18 -8.57 -10.58
CA CYS A 9 6.87 -9.20 -10.34
C CYS A 9 5.83 -8.94 -11.44
N LYS A 10 6.23 -8.49 -12.64
CA LYS A 10 5.33 -8.32 -13.78
C LYS A 10 4.79 -9.65 -14.23
N VAL A 11 3.49 -9.69 -14.50
CA VAL A 11 2.85 -10.84 -15.13
C VAL A 11 2.97 -10.68 -16.65
N SER A 12 3.44 -11.72 -17.32
CA SER A 12 3.57 -11.76 -18.77
C SER A 12 3.19 -13.15 -19.31
N VAL A 13 2.89 -13.25 -20.60
CA VAL A 13 2.63 -14.55 -21.24
C VAL A 13 3.96 -15.27 -21.44
N GLN A 14 4.09 -16.49 -20.90
CA GLN A 14 5.30 -17.28 -21.01
C GLN A 14 5.58 -17.62 -22.49
N GLY A 15 6.76 -17.25 -23.00
CA GLY A 15 7.11 -17.48 -24.40
C GLY A 15 6.34 -16.61 -25.41
N GLY A 16 5.53 -15.65 -24.96
CA GLY A 16 4.83 -14.68 -25.80
C GLY A 16 3.49 -15.15 -26.39
N GLU A 17 3.16 -16.44 -26.30
CA GLU A 17 1.92 -17.02 -26.82
C GLU A 17 1.35 -18.08 -25.87
N GLY A 18 0.04 -18.33 -25.94
CA GLY A 18 -0.65 -19.33 -25.13
C GLY A 18 -1.30 -18.75 -23.87
N THR A 19 -1.64 -19.64 -22.93
CA THR A 19 -2.40 -19.32 -21.71
C THR A 19 -1.62 -19.53 -20.41
N THR A 20 -0.32 -19.83 -20.51
CA THR A 20 0.57 -19.91 -19.36
C THR A 20 1.18 -18.54 -19.13
N LEU A 21 1.00 -18.01 -17.93
CA LEU A 21 1.57 -16.75 -17.49
C LEU A 21 2.81 -17.02 -16.64
N GLN A 22 3.80 -16.13 -16.74
CA GLN A 22 5.00 -16.12 -15.92
C GLN A 22 5.06 -14.82 -15.13
N VAL A 23 5.49 -14.92 -13.88
CA VAL A 23 5.78 -13.75 -13.04
C VAL A 23 7.28 -13.51 -13.08
N ALA A 24 7.70 -12.29 -13.42
CA ALA A 24 9.11 -11.92 -13.40
C ALA A 24 9.67 -11.89 -11.97
N ALA A 25 10.96 -12.15 -11.82
CA ALA A 25 11.62 -12.14 -10.52
C ALA A 25 11.44 -10.80 -9.80
N GLY A 26 11.27 -10.83 -8.47
CA GLY A 26 11.10 -9.62 -7.68
C GLY A 26 10.49 -9.88 -6.31
N ALA A 27 10.16 -8.80 -5.61
CA ALA A 27 9.52 -8.87 -4.30
C ALA A 27 8.23 -8.04 -4.31
N VAL A 28 7.15 -8.60 -3.75
CA VAL A 28 5.95 -7.85 -3.39
C VAL A 28 5.72 -7.90 -1.89
N TYR A 29 5.05 -6.89 -1.36
CA TYR A 29 4.75 -6.81 0.07
C TYR A 29 3.24 -6.87 0.28
N VAL A 30 2.78 -7.80 1.11
CA VAL A 30 1.38 -7.90 1.53
C VAL A 30 1.36 -7.77 3.05
N ARG A 31 0.67 -6.75 3.57
CA ARG A 31 0.58 -6.47 5.01
C ARG A 31 1.96 -6.44 5.71
N GLY A 32 2.97 -5.85 5.06
CA GLY A 32 4.32 -5.71 5.59
C GLY A 32 5.22 -6.96 5.46
N ARG A 33 4.70 -8.09 4.97
CA ARG A 33 5.48 -9.31 4.73
C ARG A 33 5.88 -9.42 3.26
N ALA A 34 7.13 -9.78 3.01
CA ALA A 34 7.67 -9.92 1.66
C ALA A 34 7.38 -11.30 1.07
N ALA A 35 6.78 -11.33 -0.12
CA ALA A 35 6.75 -12.49 -1.00
C ALA A 35 7.82 -12.30 -2.08
N ILE A 36 8.73 -13.27 -2.20
CA ILE A 36 9.81 -13.25 -3.17
C ILE A 36 9.48 -14.20 -4.31
N PHE A 37 9.48 -13.68 -5.53
CA PHE A 37 9.38 -14.43 -6.77
C PHE A 37 10.77 -14.59 -7.38
N ASP A 38 11.14 -15.80 -7.75
CA ASP A 38 12.42 -16.08 -8.40
C ASP A 38 12.37 -15.97 -9.93
N GLY A 39 11.18 -15.74 -10.49
CA GLY A 39 10.97 -15.58 -11.92
C GLY A 39 10.62 -16.89 -12.63
N THR A 40 10.58 -18.01 -11.91
CA THR A 40 10.22 -19.32 -12.46
C THR A 40 8.73 -19.65 -12.22
N GLU A 41 8.04 -18.83 -11.43
CA GLU A 41 6.65 -19.05 -11.10
C GLU A 41 5.75 -18.87 -12.33
N THR A 42 4.89 -19.87 -12.54
CA THR A 42 3.94 -19.89 -13.63
C THR A 42 2.54 -20.17 -13.15
N VAL A 43 1.55 -19.65 -13.88
CA VAL A 43 0.13 -19.89 -13.63
C VAL A 43 -0.60 -20.01 -14.95
N THR A 44 -1.37 -21.09 -15.11
CA THR A 44 -2.18 -21.31 -16.31
C THR A 44 -3.57 -20.73 -16.11
N VAL A 45 -4.09 -20.06 -17.13
CA VAL A 45 -5.45 -19.48 -17.12
C VAL A 45 -6.34 -20.16 -18.18
N SER A 46 -7.62 -20.28 -17.87
CA SER A 46 -8.63 -20.87 -18.77
C SER A 46 -9.88 -19.99 -18.95
N GLU A 47 -10.01 -18.93 -18.16
CA GLU A 47 -11.09 -17.96 -18.19
C GLU A 47 -10.58 -16.59 -17.71
N ASP A 48 -11.40 -15.56 -17.84
CA ASP A 48 -11.12 -14.22 -17.31
C ASP A 48 -10.90 -14.28 -15.81
N CYS A 49 -9.76 -13.78 -15.34
CA CYS A 49 -9.38 -13.92 -13.95
C CYS A 49 -8.46 -12.79 -13.47
N LYS A 50 -8.17 -12.81 -12.17
CA LYS A 50 -7.18 -11.94 -11.52
C LYS A 50 -6.00 -12.81 -11.10
N ILE A 51 -4.78 -12.38 -11.39
CA ILE A 51 -3.58 -13.02 -10.86
C ILE A 51 -3.23 -12.34 -9.55
N VAL A 52 -3.15 -13.12 -8.47
CA VAL A 52 -2.94 -12.61 -7.12
C VAL A 52 -1.77 -13.29 -6.44
N CYS A 53 -1.02 -12.51 -5.66
CA CYS A 53 -0.19 -13.01 -4.59
C CYS A 53 -1.03 -13.04 -3.31
N ARG A 54 -1.46 -14.22 -2.91
CA ARG A 54 -2.26 -14.44 -1.70
C ARG A 54 -1.35 -14.66 -0.51
N MET A 55 -1.44 -13.81 0.49
CA MET A 55 -0.97 -14.12 1.83
C MET A 55 -2.01 -14.98 2.54
N ASN A 56 -1.63 -16.16 3.02
CA ASN A 56 -2.48 -17.01 3.86
C ASN A 56 -1.74 -17.36 5.14
N LYS A 57 -2.19 -16.82 6.27
CA LYS A 57 -1.59 -17.02 7.60
C LYS A 57 -1.94 -18.37 8.22
N GLY A 58 -3.01 -19.02 7.76
CA GLY A 58 -3.45 -20.33 8.25
C GLY A 58 -2.71 -21.51 7.60
N ALA A 59 -1.79 -21.28 6.68
CA ALA A 59 -1.02 -22.32 6.02
C ALA A 59 0.31 -22.59 6.76
N ASP A 60 0.58 -23.86 7.07
CA ASP A 60 1.77 -24.30 7.82
C ASP A 60 3.11 -24.10 7.06
N VAL A 61 3.08 -23.91 5.73
CA VAL A 61 4.28 -23.75 4.88
C VAL A 61 4.01 -22.76 3.75
N ARG A 62 4.91 -21.79 3.56
CA ARG A 62 4.84 -20.67 2.60
C ARG A 62 3.58 -19.83 2.77
N ALA A 63 3.73 -18.74 3.54
CA ALA A 63 2.68 -17.76 3.78
C ALA A 63 2.13 -17.09 2.50
N PHE A 64 2.68 -17.38 1.32
CA PHE A 64 2.35 -16.76 0.05
C PHE A 64 2.10 -17.77 -1.07
N GLN A 65 1.04 -17.55 -1.84
CA GLN A 65 0.63 -18.37 -2.98
C GLN A 65 0.39 -17.48 -4.20
N LEU A 66 0.86 -17.91 -5.37
CA LEU A 66 0.48 -17.31 -6.64
C LEU A 66 -0.75 -18.04 -7.17
N LEU A 67 -1.85 -17.32 -7.39
CA LEU A 67 -3.13 -17.90 -7.77
C LEU A 67 -3.78 -17.12 -8.92
N ALA A 68 -4.53 -17.82 -9.76
CA ALA A 68 -5.54 -17.25 -10.64
C ALA A 68 -6.91 -17.38 -9.96
N ILE A 69 -7.62 -16.27 -9.75
CA ILE A 69 -8.92 -16.26 -9.10
C ILE A 69 -9.96 -15.54 -9.97
N THR A 70 -11.19 -16.02 -9.97
CA THR A 70 -12.31 -15.45 -10.73
C THR A 70 -13.23 -14.59 -9.86
N GLY A 71 -13.20 -14.83 -8.55
CA GLY A 71 -13.99 -14.10 -7.56
C GLY A 71 -13.39 -12.77 -7.10
N GLU A 72 -13.98 -12.25 -6.02
CA GLU A 72 -13.51 -11.04 -5.35
C GLU A 72 -12.18 -11.28 -4.61
N LEU A 73 -11.39 -10.20 -4.51
CA LEU A 73 -10.16 -10.20 -3.72
C LEU A 73 -10.52 -10.40 -2.24
N GLN A 74 -9.76 -11.26 -1.57
CA GLN A 74 -9.89 -11.43 -0.12
C GLN A 74 -9.03 -10.39 0.59
N ASP A 75 -9.61 -9.69 1.57
CA ASP A 75 -8.87 -8.83 2.50
C ASP A 75 -9.37 -9.06 3.93
N THR A 76 -9.02 -10.21 4.47
CA THR A 76 -9.31 -10.59 5.85
C THR A 76 -8.03 -10.60 6.69
N GLU A 77 -8.18 -10.84 7.99
CA GLU A 77 -7.03 -10.94 8.91
C GLU A 77 -6.10 -12.10 8.54
N ASP A 78 -6.67 -13.23 8.09
CA ASP A 78 -5.96 -14.47 7.81
C ASP A 78 -5.55 -14.62 6.34
N VAL A 79 -6.37 -14.10 5.42
CA VAL A 79 -6.16 -14.20 3.97
C VAL A 79 -6.22 -12.82 3.33
N CYS A 80 -5.15 -12.42 2.66
CA CYS A 80 -5.05 -11.12 2.01
C CYS A 80 -4.48 -11.30 0.59
N ASP A 81 -5.24 -10.86 -0.41
CA ASP A 81 -4.87 -10.92 -1.82
C ASP A 81 -4.29 -9.60 -2.29
N LEU A 82 -3.07 -9.66 -2.82
CA LEU A 82 -2.49 -8.58 -3.61
C LEU A 82 -2.63 -8.91 -5.09
N GLN A 83 -3.43 -8.13 -5.82
CA GLN A 83 -3.60 -8.30 -7.25
C GLN A 83 -2.37 -7.81 -8.04
N LEU A 84 -1.82 -8.69 -8.87
CA LEU A 84 -0.68 -8.41 -9.75
C LEU A 84 -1.15 -8.01 -11.16
N ALA A 85 -2.16 -8.69 -11.69
CA ALA A 85 -2.71 -8.38 -13.01
C ALA A 85 -4.18 -8.80 -13.13
N THR A 86 -4.88 -8.20 -14.08
CA THR A 86 -6.14 -8.72 -14.61
C THR A 86 -5.87 -9.41 -15.94
N VAL A 87 -6.50 -10.56 -16.15
CA VAL A 87 -6.42 -11.37 -17.36
C VAL A 87 -7.77 -11.33 -18.05
N HIS A 88 -7.76 -10.97 -19.33
CA HIS A 88 -8.90 -11.13 -20.22
C HIS A 88 -8.51 -12.07 -21.37
N LEU A 89 -9.32 -13.10 -21.62
CA LEU A 89 -9.15 -14.03 -22.73
C LEU A 89 -10.00 -13.56 -23.91
N GLU A 90 -9.35 -12.93 -24.87
CA GLU A 90 -9.97 -12.52 -26.12
C GLU A 90 -10.04 -13.73 -27.06
N ALA A 91 -11.26 -14.10 -27.48
CA ALA A 91 -11.45 -15.18 -28.44
C ALA A 91 -10.90 -14.77 -29.82
N ILE A 92 -10.04 -15.62 -30.39
CA ILE A 92 -9.45 -15.42 -31.73
C ILE A 92 -9.67 -16.67 -32.59
N SER A 93 -9.51 -16.54 -33.91
CA SER A 93 -9.60 -17.70 -34.80
C SER A 93 -8.51 -18.72 -34.45
N GLY A 94 -8.90 -19.87 -33.92
CA GLY A 94 -7.99 -20.95 -33.52
C GLY A 94 -7.61 -21.00 -32.04
N GLY A 95 -8.20 -20.17 -31.17
CA GLY A 95 -7.97 -20.23 -29.72
C GLY A 95 -8.31 -18.97 -28.96
N HIS A 96 -7.49 -18.63 -27.97
CA HIS A 96 -7.62 -17.43 -27.15
C HIS A 96 -6.31 -16.65 -27.13
N LYS A 97 -6.41 -15.32 -27.11
CA LYS A 97 -5.31 -14.41 -26.83
C LYS A 97 -5.46 -13.86 -25.43
N VAL A 98 -4.39 -13.96 -24.63
CA VAL A 98 -4.36 -13.35 -23.30
C VAL A 98 -4.07 -11.86 -23.42
N VAL A 99 -4.99 -11.04 -22.93
CA VAL A 99 -4.80 -9.60 -22.73
C VAL A 99 -4.58 -9.36 -21.24
N LEU A 100 -3.39 -8.87 -20.88
CA LEU A 100 -3.00 -8.58 -19.51
C LEU A 100 -3.13 -7.08 -19.22
N THR A 101 -3.86 -6.75 -18.17
CA THR A 101 -3.81 -5.41 -17.56
C THR A 101 -2.93 -5.48 -16.33
N ASP A 102 -1.83 -4.75 -16.36
CA ASP A 102 -0.95 -4.61 -15.21
C ASP A 102 -1.66 -3.78 -14.12
N THR A 103 -1.86 -4.39 -12.95
CA THR A 103 -2.51 -3.73 -11.81
C THR A 103 -1.55 -3.52 -10.65
N ARG A 104 -0.25 -3.74 -10.87
CA ARG A 104 0.78 -3.59 -9.85
C ARG A 104 0.86 -2.14 -9.40
N MET A 105 0.31 -1.84 -8.24
CA MET A 105 0.42 -0.52 -7.61
C MET A 105 1.77 -0.28 -6.90
N PHE A 106 2.72 -1.23 -6.94
CA PHE A 106 4.01 -1.03 -6.25
C PHE A 106 4.84 0.11 -6.88
N LEU A 107 4.64 0.42 -8.16
CA LEU A 107 5.28 1.58 -8.80
C LEU A 107 4.81 2.92 -8.19
N SER A 108 3.58 2.99 -7.66
CA SER A 108 3.11 4.14 -6.88
C SER A 108 3.65 4.19 -5.44
N TYR A 109 4.27 3.12 -4.94
CA TYR A 109 4.97 3.08 -3.64
C TYR A 109 6.48 3.36 -3.75
N MET A 110 7.02 3.61 -4.95
CA MET A 110 8.44 3.90 -5.26
C MET A 110 8.99 5.20 -4.65
N GLY A 111 8.25 5.88 -3.78
CA GLY A 111 8.73 7.02 -2.99
C GLY A 111 9.48 6.65 -1.71
N GLN A 112 9.54 5.37 -1.33
CA GLN A 112 10.27 4.93 -0.13
C GLN A 112 11.74 4.61 -0.45
N PRO A 113 12.71 5.10 0.36
CA PRO A 113 14.13 4.87 0.14
C PRO A 113 14.51 3.39 0.27
N ALA A 114 15.51 2.96 -0.51
CA ALA A 114 16.01 1.60 -0.55
C ALA A 114 16.55 1.13 0.82
N TYR A 115 16.02 0.02 1.33
CA TYR A 115 16.44 -0.58 2.59
C TYR A 115 17.73 -1.40 2.38
N TYR A 116 18.83 -0.97 3.00
CA TYR A 116 20.09 -1.73 3.09
C TYR A 116 20.15 -2.46 4.44
N PRO A 117 20.50 -3.76 4.51
CA PRO A 117 20.90 -4.39 5.76
C PRO A 117 22.38 -4.10 6.05
N PRO A 118 22.75 -3.54 7.22
CA PRO A 118 24.12 -3.63 7.72
C PRO A 118 24.38 -5.03 8.28
N ASP A 119 25.65 -5.40 8.25
CA ASP A 119 26.31 -6.61 8.76
C ASP A 119 25.94 -7.04 10.20
N SER A 120 26.27 -8.31 10.50
CA SER A 120 25.87 -9.12 11.67
C SER A 120 26.22 -8.56 13.04
N ASP A 121 27.06 -7.52 13.12
CA ASP A 121 27.66 -7.05 14.37
C ASP A 121 27.00 -5.76 14.90
N SER A 122 25.88 -5.35 14.29
CA SER A 122 25.25 -4.06 14.54
C SER A 122 23.81 -4.25 15.08
N LEU A 123 23.45 -3.49 16.14
CA LEU A 123 22.07 -3.28 16.65
C LEU A 123 20.94 -3.24 15.57
N PRO A 124 21.18 -2.76 14.33
CA PRO A 124 20.31 -2.95 13.17
C PRO A 124 19.81 -4.37 12.89
N TYR A 125 20.62 -5.43 13.07
CA TYR A 125 20.26 -6.80 12.68
C TYR A 125 19.17 -7.41 13.57
N VAL A 126 19.30 -7.24 14.89
CA VAL A 126 18.32 -7.75 15.86
C VAL A 126 16.97 -7.03 15.71
N LEU A 127 17.01 -5.70 15.48
CA LEU A 127 15.82 -4.93 15.13
C LEU A 127 15.17 -5.42 13.81
N TRP A 128 15.96 -5.89 12.84
CA TRP A 128 15.45 -6.41 11.57
C TRP A 128 14.74 -7.75 11.73
N LEU A 129 15.34 -8.68 12.49
CA LEU A 129 14.71 -9.95 12.85
C LEU A 129 13.37 -9.70 13.55
N TYR A 130 13.36 -8.74 14.48
CA TYR A 130 12.16 -8.35 15.22
C TYR A 130 11.09 -7.70 14.31
N THR A 131 11.50 -6.80 13.42
CA THR A 131 10.59 -6.11 12.48
C THR A 131 9.92 -7.08 11.51
N LEU A 132 10.63 -8.13 11.08
CA LEU A 132 10.14 -9.08 10.08
C LEU A 132 9.58 -10.38 10.68
N GLY A 133 9.60 -10.52 12.00
CA GLY A 133 9.07 -11.69 12.71
C GLY A 133 9.86 -12.96 12.43
N PHE A 134 11.17 -12.85 12.22
CA PHE A 134 12.05 -14.02 12.12
C PHE A 134 12.31 -14.64 13.50
N PRO A 135 12.66 -15.94 13.58
CA PRO A 135 13.01 -16.57 14.85
C PRO A 135 14.14 -15.83 15.56
N MET A 136 13.96 -15.57 16.85
CA MET A 136 14.90 -14.88 17.74
C MET A 136 14.98 -15.63 19.07
N ASP A 137 16.14 -15.60 19.71
CA ASP A 137 16.27 -16.02 21.11
C ASP A 137 15.75 -14.94 22.07
N GLU A 138 15.63 -15.28 23.36
CA GLU A 138 15.05 -14.40 24.37
C GLU A 138 15.93 -13.18 24.66
N GLU A 139 17.26 -13.32 24.57
CA GLU A 139 18.21 -12.23 24.78
C GLU A 139 18.09 -11.20 23.64
N GLN A 140 18.04 -11.68 22.40
CA GLN A 140 17.81 -10.87 21.21
C GLN A 140 16.48 -10.11 21.25
N ARG A 141 15.40 -10.75 21.72
CA ARG A 141 14.10 -10.08 21.86
C ARG A 141 14.17 -8.96 22.90
N GLN A 142 14.78 -9.22 24.05
CA GLN A 142 14.95 -8.22 25.11
C GLN A 142 15.85 -7.05 24.69
N MET A 143 16.85 -7.27 23.83
CA MET A 143 17.68 -6.19 23.27
C MET A 143 16.87 -5.18 22.44
N VAL A 144 15.76 -5.60 21.82
CA VAL A 144 14.88 -4.72 21.04
C VAL A 144 13.79 -4.13 21.92
N GLU A 145 13.03 -4.97 22.63
CA GLU A 145 11.90 -4.52 23.47
C GLU A 145 12.34 -3.66 24.65
N GLY A 146 13.50 -3.96 25.23
CA GLY A 146 14.12 -3.19 26.32
C GLY A 146 14.78 -1.89 25.88
N ASN A 147 14.87 -1.61 24.56
CA ASN A 147 15.49 -0.41 24.02
C ASN A 147 14.44 0.55 23.41
N PRO A 148 14.10 1.67 24.08
CA PRO A 148 13.06 2.59 23.65
C PRO A 148 13.29 3.18 22.25
N SER A 149 14.55 3.39 21.86
CA SER A 149 14.90 3.95 20.54
C SER A 149 14.69 2.93 19.42
N LEU A 150 15.00 1.66 19.66
CA LEU A 150 14.72 0.58 18.70
C LEU A 150 13.22 0.32 18.58
N MET A 151 12.49 0.34 19.69
CA MET A 151 11.02 0.26 19.65
C MET A 151 10.38 1.46 18.94
N ALA A 152 10.94 2.67 19.06
CA ALA A 152 10.48 3.82 18.28
C ALA A 152 10.71 3.61 16.77
N ILE A 153 11.86 3.05 16.38
CA ILE A 153 12.15 2.73 14.97
C ILE A 153 11.24 1.59 14.49
N PHE A 154 11.01 0.55 15.28
CA PHE A 154 10.05 -0.52 14.98
C PHE A 154 8.62 0.03 14.81
N ASN A 155 8.16 0.88 15.73
CA ASN A 155 6.84 1.51 15.65
C ASN A 155 6.72 2.42 14.42
N ALA A 156 7.81 3.05 13.97
CA ALA A 156 7.86 3.81 12.73
C ALA A 156 7.95 2.93 11.47
N SER A 157 8.70 1.81 11.53
CA SER A 157 8.93 0.88 10.42
C SER A 157 7.74 -0.05 10.17
N LEU A 158 6.92 -0.29 11.21
CA LEU A 158 5.65 -0.97 11.08
C LEU A 158 4.74 -0.31 10.06
N GLY A 159 5.01 0.94 9.63
CA GLY A 159 4.62 1.46 8.31
C GLY A 159 3.12 1.52 8.02
N ALA A 160 2.29 1.00 8.91
CA ALA A 160 0.91 1.33 9.08
C ALA A 160 0.89 2.70 9.76
N GLN A 161 1.29 3.74 9.01
CA GLN A 161 0.41 4.90 9.00
C GLN A 161 -0.92 4.35 8.47
N ARG A 162 -1.73 3.82 9.40
CA ARG A 162 -3.14 3.50 9.15
C ARG A 162 -3.65 4.67 8.34
N SER A 163 -4.32 4.38 7.21
CA SER A 163 -5.04 5.42 6.50
C SER A 163 -5.82 6.23 7.54
N SER A 164 -5.38 7.47 7.77
CA SER A 164 -5.94 8.30 8.81
C SER A 164 -7.03 9.10 8.13
N ALA A 165 -8.26 8.82 8.51
CA ALA A 165 -9.40 9.61 8.11
C ALA A 165 -9.64 10.66 9.20
N VAL A 166 -9.75 11.91 8.77
CA VAL A 166 -10.16 13.01 9.65
C VAL A 166 -11.47 13.55 9.12
N ASP A 167 -12.53 13.31 9.88
CA ASP A 167 -13.82 13.97 9.69
C ASP A 167 -13.74 15.41 10.17
N PHE A 168 -14.44 16.29 9.47
CA PHE A 168 -14.57 17.70 9.81
C PHE A 168 -15.95 18.23 9.46
N THR A 169 -16.34 19.31 10.14
CA THR A 169 -17.61 20.00 9.93
C THR A 169 -17.40 21.40 9.36
N ALA A 170 -18.42 21.96 8.72
CA ALA A 170 -18.43 23.32 8.20
C ALA A 170 -18.11 24.37 9.29
N ALA A 171 -18.43 24.08 10.56
CA ALA A 171 -18.16 24.95 11.70
C ALA A 171 -16.66 25.03 12.08
N GLU A 172 -15.84 24.07 11.65
CA GLU A 172 -14.39 24.07 11.91
C GLU A 172 -13.60 24.94 10.93
N TRP A 173 -14.24 25.41 9.84
CA TRP A 173 -13.65 26.33 8.89
C TRP A 173 -13.66 27.76 9.42
N THR A 174 -12.59 28.51 9.18
CA THR A 174 -12.41 29.89 9.67
C THR A 174 -11.99 30.83 8.54
N GLY A 175 -12.14 32.15 8.73
CA GLY A 175 -11.76 33.17 7.75
C GLY A 175 -12.96 33.88 7.11
N ASP A 176 -12.78 35.16 6.74
CA ASP A 176 -13.78 35.97 6.04
C ASP A 176 -13.45 35.98 4.54
N GLY A 177 -14.36 35.47 3.70
CA GLY A 177 -14.05 35.11 2.31
C GLY A 177 -13.52 33.69 2.21
N SER A 178 -12.31 33.51 1.64
CA SER A 178 -11.66 32.20 1.51
C SER A 178 -11.54 31.51 2.87
N LYS A 179 -12.22 30.38 3.02
CA LYS A 179 -12.29 29.60 4.24
C LYS A 179 -11.06 28.69 4.36
N THR A 180 -10.50 28.62 5.56
CA THR A 180 -9.38 27.74 5.90
C THR A 180 -9.77 26.82 7.05
N LEU A 181 -9.50 25.53 6.90
CA LEU A 181 -9.60 24.54 7.97
C LEU A 181 -8.21 23.98 8.28
N THR A 182 -7.86 24.00 9.57
CA THR A 182 -6.57 23.50 10.06
C THR A 182 -6.73 22.11 10.66
N ILE A 183 -6.03 21.14 10.07
CA ILE A 183 -5.94 19.78 10.58
C ILE A 183 -4.61 19.66 11.33
N PRO A 184 -4.63 19.55 12.68
CA PRO A 184 -3.42 19.51 13.46
C PRO A 184 -2.67 18.19 13.27
N ARG A 185 -1.34 18.25 13.42
CA ARG A 185 -0.45 17.08 13.32
C ARG A 185 -0.91 15.89 14.16
N THR A 186 -1.50 16.13 15.32
CA THR A 186 -2.03 15.09 16.21
C THR A 186 -3.18 14.28 15.60
N LYS A 187 -3.95 14.85 14.66
CA LYS A 187 -5.05 14.15 13.97
C LYS A 187 -4.58 13.34 12.76
N HIS A 188 -3.53 13.76 12.05
CA HIS A 188 -3.09 13.09 10.81
C HIS A 188 -1.76 12.32 10.93
N GLY A 189 -0.91 12.65 11.91
CA GLY A 189 0.34 11.95 12.23
C GLY A 189 1.45 12.08 11.19
N ARG A 190 1.29 12.93 10.17
CA ARG A 190 2.29 13.10 9.08
C ARG A 190 3.46 13.95 9.55
N GLN A 191 4.63 13.70 8.97
CA GLN A 191 5.89 14.34 9.35
C GLN A 191 6.50 15.19 8.22
N THR A 192 5.99 15.06 6.99
CA THR A 192 6.50 15.77 5.81
C THR A 192 5.34 16.23 4.94
N GLY A 193 5.58 17.23 4.08
CA GLY A 193 4.62 17.68 3.06
C GLY A 193 4.40 16.71 1.89
N ARG A 194 5.04 15.52 1.91
CA ARG A 194 4.85 14.49 0.88
C ARG A 194 3.85 13.45 1.38
N PHE A 195 2.59 13.61 0.99
CA PHE A 195 1.53 12.64 1.29
C PHE A 195 0.51 12.58 0.17
N ALA A 196 -0.11 11.40 0.02
CA ALA A 196 -1.28 11.23 -0.81
C ALA A 196 -2.54 11.35 0.05
N TYR A 197 -3.59 11.94 -0.51
CA TYR A 197 -4.87 12.11 0.18
C TYR A 197 -6.07 11.92 -0.74
N THR A 198 -7.22 11.63 -0.15
CA THR A 198 -8.53 11.68 -0.80
C THR A 198 -9.43 12.56 0.03
N LEU A 199 -10.03 13.58 -0.60
CA LEU A 199 -10.95 14.51 0.05
C LEU A 199 -12.38 14.21 -0.40
N ARG A 200 -13.34 14.22 0.54
CA ARG A 200 -14.75 13.94 0.29
C ARG A 200 -15.63 14.96 1.02
N HIS A 201 -16.70 15.38 0.37
CA HIS A 201 -17.74 16.25 0.92
C HIS A 201 -18.96 15.42 1.31
N LYS A 202 -19.49 15.66 2.50
CA LYS A 202 -20.68 14.99 3.03
C LYS A 202 -21.96 15.68 2.51
N VAL A 203 -22.57 15.12 1.48
CA VAL A 203 -23.81 15.61 0.87
C VAL A 203 -24.96 14.68 1.23
N SER A 204 -25.98 15.20 1.92
CA SER A 204 -27.14 14.40 2.39
C SER A 204 -26.73 13.15 3.19
N GLY A 205 -25.73 13.30 4.06
CA GLY A 205 -25.22 12.22 4.91
C GLY A 205 -24.22 11.26 4.25
N GLN A 206 -23.98 11.36 2.94
CA GLN A 206 -23.03 10.50 2.23
C GLN A 206 -21.76 11.26 1.81
N LEU A 207 -20.60 10.62 1.98
CA LEU A 207 -19.31 11.14 1.53
C LEU A 207 -19.16 10.98 0.02
N LYS A 208 -19.04 12.09 -0.70
CA LYS A 208 -18.89 12.15 -2.16
C LYS A 208 -17.57 12.83 -2.55
N GLY A 209 -16.82 12.19 -3.44
CA GLY A 209 -15.71 12.83 -4.16
C GLY A 209 -16.21 13.65 -5.35
N GLY A 210 -15.35 14.51 -5.91
CA GLY A 210 -15.62 15.21 -7.17
C GLY A 210 -16.74 16.27 -7.13
N THR A 211 -17.22 16.64 -5.95
CA THR A 211 -18.11 17.80 -5.81
C THR A 211 -17.34 19.09 -6.03
N TRP A 212 -18.01 20.18 -6.43
CA TRP A 212 -17.37 21.49 -6.61
C TRP A 212 -16.57 21.94 -5.38
N ALA A 213 -17.13 21.79 -4.18
CA ALA A 213 -16.42 22.11 -2.93
C ALA A 213 -15.09 21.36 -2.81
N VAL A 214 -15.06 20.06 -3.13
CA VAL A 214 -13.83 19.25 -3.09
C VAL A 214 -12.84 19.68 -4.18
N LEU A 215 -13.31 19.90 -5.41
CA LEU A 215 -12.47 20.29 -6.54
C LEU A 215 -11.84 21.67 -6.36
N CYS A 216 -12.54 22.57 -5.67
CA CYS A 216 -12.08 23.92 -5.34
C CYS A 216 -11.36 24.00 -4.00
N THR A 217 -11.10 22.87 -3.32
CA THR A 217 -10.31 22.86 -2.09
C THR A 217 -8.83 22.62 -2.40
N SER A 218 -7.97 23.54 -2.00
CA SER A 218 -6.52 23.32 -1.99
C SER A 218 -6.08 22.70 -0.67
N VAL A 219 -5.05 21.85 -0.70
CA VAL A 219 -4.49 21.19 0.47
C VAL A 219 -3.00 21.50 0.53
N THR A 220 -2.56 22.13 1.62
CA THR A 220 -1.16 22.49 1.83
C THR A 220 -0.65 21.97 3.16
N TYR A 221 0.66 21.72 3.22
CA TYR A 221 1.36 21.36 4.45
C TYR A 221 2.15 22.56 4.93
N ASP A 222 1.94 22.97 6.17
CA ASP A 222 2.77 23.97 6.82
C ASP A 222 3.97 23.28 7.49
N GLU A 223 5.15 23.40 6.89
CA GLU A 223 6.39 22.79 7.41
C GLU A 223 6.77 23.31 8.81
N ALA A 224 6.35 24.53 9.20
CA ALA A 224 6.71 25.10 10.48
C ALA A 224 5.92 24.48 11.64
N SER A 225 4.60 24.26 11.45
CA SER A 225 3.72 23.68 12.48
C SER A 225 3.48 22.18 12.30
N GLY A 226 3.73 21.65 11.10
CA GLY A 226 3.37 20.29 10.69
C GLY A 226 1.87 20.09 10.49
N ASN A 227 1.09 21.16 10.40
CA ASN A 227 -0.34 21.11 10.17
C ASN A 227 -0.66 20.97 8.67
N ILE A 228 -1.84 20.42 8.38
CA ILE A 228 -2.41 20.41 7.03
C ILE A 228 -3.52 21.45 6.97
N LEU A 229 -3.48 22.31 5.96
CA LEU A 229 -4.46 23.37 5.74
C LEU A 229 -5.31 23.03 4.52
N LEU A 230 -6.63 23.00 4.70
CA LEU A 230 -7.59 22.96 3.61
C LEU A 230 -8.06 24.39 3.35
N THR A 231 -8.00 24.86 2.10
CA THR A 231 -8.51 26.19 1.73
C THR A 231 -9.55 26.07 0.63
N CYS A 232 -10.74 26.62 0.84
CA CYS A 232 -11.85 26.59 -0.11
C CYS A 232 -12.60 27.92 -0.09
N GLU A 233 -13.42 28.19 -1.10
CA GLU A 233 -14.29 29.37 -1.13
C GLU A 233 -15.39 29.27 -0.05
N ASP A 234 -15.95 28.07 0.13
CA ASP A 234 -17.05 27.80 1.05
C ASP A 234 -16.71 26.72 2.08
N ALA A 235 -17.32 26.82 3.26
CA ALA A 235 -17.22 25.82 4.31
C ALA A 235 -18.17 24.65 4.06
N TYR A 236 -17.72 23.42 4.35
CA TYR A 236 -18.53 22.21 4.18
C TYR A 236 -18.14 21.11 5.17
N ASP A 237 -19.06 20.18 5.39
CA ASP A 237 -18.82 18.96 6.15
C ASP A 237 -18.10 17.93 5.27
N GLY A 238 -17.10 17.24 5.78
CA GLY A 238 -16.35 16.31 4.95
C GLY A 238 -15.41 15.41 5.70
N GLN A 239 -14.61 14.69 4.93
CA GLN A 239 -13.57 13.81 5.41
C GLN A 239 -12.37 13.91 4.48
N ILE A 240 -11.19 14.00 5.05
CA ILE A 240 -9.93 13.77 4.34
C ILE A 240 -9.32 12.46 4.82
N CYS A 241 -8.95 11.60 3.87
CA CYS A 241 -8.23 10.36 4.14
C CYS A 241 -6.80 10.51 3.64
N PHE A 242 -5.82 10.29 4.51
CA PHE A 242 -4.41 10.26 4.13
C PHE A 242 -4.01 8.82 3.80
N SER A 243 -3.55 8.58 2.57
CA SER A 243 -3.05 7.26 2.16
C SER A 243 -1.71 6.96 2.84
N ALA A 244 -1.45 5.68 3.11
CA ALA A 244 -0.17 5.23 3.68
C ALA A 244 1.00 5.62 2.77
#